data_AF-A0A3A4P4E7-F1
#
_entry.id   AF-A0A3A4P4E7-F1
#
_cell.length_a   1.000
_cell.length_b   1.000
_cell.length_c   1.000
_cell.angle_alpha   90.00
_cell.angle_beta   90.00
_cell.angle_gamma   90.00
#
_symmetry.space_group_name_H-M   'P 1'
#
loop_
_entity.id
_entity.type
_entity.pdbx_description
1 polymer ?
#
loop_
_entity_poly.entity_id
_entity_poly.type
_entity_poly.pdbx_seq_one_letter_code
_entity_poly.pdbx_strand_id
1 'polypeptide(L)'
;MIKTRNDAFTLIELLIVVAIIGILAAIAVPNFLSAMTRAKVVRVIADIRSIRTAMDAYYFDNNGYPPDHSYYEPNTWRHLTTPVVYMNSILRNPYEAKNVPYPYGWLAIFGYSAESIVSSGGAVSQWPIAMTSLGLKYWMESAGPDEYSDLQDIGWNNVSLWSGIESRTAYLHVIYNPSNGVISSGDLIGSNKRFYE
;
A
#
# COMPACT_ATOMS: atom_id res chain seq x y z
N MET A 1 -44.34 -39.22 38.95
CA MET A 1 -44.38 -38.13 37.95
C MET A 1 -43.29 -37.13 38.32
N ILE A 2 -42.19 -37.09 37.56
CA ILE A 2 -41.03 -36.25 37.87
C ILE A 2 -41.30 -34.85 37.30
N LYS A 3 -41.30 -33.83 38.16
CA LYS A 3 -41.52 -32.42 37.78
C LYS A 3 -40.17 -31.84 37.39
N THR A 4 -39.87 -31.79 36.09
CA THR A 4 -38.69 -31.10 35.57
C THR A 4 -38.87 -29.61 35.81
N ARG A 5 -38.03 -29.02 36.66
CA ARG A 5 -37.91 -27.56 36.77
C ARG A 5 -37.27 -27.05 35.49
N ASN A 6 -37.99 -26.22 34.75
CA ASN A 6 -37.40 -25.43 33.68
C ASN A 6 -36.81 -24.18 34.34
N ASP A 7 -35.48 -24.13 34.44
CA ASP A 7 -34.79 -22.94 34.93
C ASP A 7 -34.94 -21.83 33.87
N ALA A 8 -35.70 -20.81 34.21
CA ALA A 8 -35.89 -19.63 33.37
C ALA A 8 -34.82 -18.58 33.72
N PHE A 9 -34.09 -18.11 32.72
CA PHE A 9 -33.09 -17.05 32.86
C PHE A 9 -33.73 -15.77 33.43
N THR A 10 -33.03 -15.14 34.37
CA THR A 10 -33.46 -13.84 34.90
C THR A 10 -32.99 -12.71 33.99
N LEU A 11 -33.78 -11.63 33.93
CA LEU A 11 -33.39 -10.41 33.20
C LEU A 11 -32.09 -9.81 33.77
N ILE A 12 -31.87 -9.95 35.08
CA ILE A 12 -30.66 -9.44 35.74
C ILE A 12 -29.40 -10.23 35.34
N GLU A 13 -29.50 -11.55 35.18
CA GLU A 13 -28.38 -12.36 34.67
C GLU A 13 -27.99 -11.95 33.25
N LEU A 14 -28.98 -11.76 32.37
CA LEU A 14 -28.71 -11.29 31.01
C LEU A 14 -28.07 -9.89 31.01
N LEU A 15 -28.57 -8.97 31.84
CA LEU A 15 -28.04 -7.62 31.95
C LEU A 15 -26.59 -7.59 32.41
N ILE A 16 -26.23 -8.39 33.41
CA ILE A 16 -24.85 -8.49 33.90
C ILE A 16 -23.93 -9.06 32.81
N VAL A 17 -24.38 -10.07 32.07
CA VAL A 17 -23.59 -10.66 30.98
C VAL A 17 -23.32 -9.64 29.87
N VAL A 18 -24.34 -8.92 29.40
CA VAL A 18 -24.15 -7.89 28.36
C VAL A 18 -23.30 -6.73 28.89
N ALA A 19 -23.43 -6.35 30.16
CA ALA A 19 -22.58 -5.34 30.78
C ALA A 19 -21.10 -5.76 30.79
N ILE A 20 -20.79 -7.00 31.18
CA ILE A 20 -19.42 -7.52 31.18
C ILE A 20 -18.87 -7.59 29.74
N ILE A 21 -19.65 -8.11 28.78
CA ILE A 21 -19.25 -8.16 27.36
C ILE A 21 -18.99 -6.74 26.83
N GLY A 22 -19.82 -5.76 27.21
CA GLY A 22 -19.64 -4.35 26.84
C GLY A 22 -18.32 -3.77 27.35
N ILE A 23 -17.96 -4.04 28.61
CA ILE A 23 -16.68 -3.60 29.19
C ILE A 23 -15.49 -4.25 28.47
N LEU A 24 -15.56 -5.56 28.23
CA LEU A 24 -14.50 -6.28 27.52
C LEU A 24 -14.35 -5.77 26.08
N ALA A 25 -15.46 -5.56 25.36
CA ALA A 25 -15.45 -5.03 24.00
C ALA A 25 -14.86 -3.62 23.94
N ALA A 26 -15.18 -2.74 24.89
CA ALA A 26 -14.67 -1.37 24.94
C ALA A 26 -13.13 -1.32 25.01
N ILE A 27 -12.49 -2.28 25.70
CA ILE A 27 -11.03 -2.37 25.81
C ILE A 27 -10.43 -3.14 24.62
N ALA A 28 -11.08 -4.22 24.20
CA ALA A 28 -10.54 -5.12 23.19
C ALA A 28 -10.59 -4.53 21.77
N VAL A 29 -11.67 -3.85 21.40
CA VAL A 29 -11.89 -3.32 20.04
C VAL A 29 -10.80 -2.34 19.58
N PRO A 30 -10.46 -1.25 20.32
CA PRO A 30 -9.43 -0.32 19.86
C PRO A 30 -8.06 -0.98 19.72
N ASN A 31 -7.71 -1.90 20.63
CA ASN A 31 -6.47 -2.66 20.57
C ASN A 31 -6.43 -3.59 19.35
N PHE A 32 -7.55 -4.27 19.05
CA PHE A 32 -7.69 -5.13 17.89
C PHE A 32 -7.57 -4.35 16.58
N LEU A 33 -8.24 -3.20 16.47
CA LEU A 33 -8.13 -2.33 15.29
C LEU A 33 -6.69 -1.85 15.07
N SER A 34 -6.02 -1.42 16.14
CA SER A 34 -4.62 -1.00 16.09
C SER A 34 -3.67 -2.13 15.64
N ALA A 35 -3.90 -3.35 16.13
CA ALA A 35 -3.13 -4.53 15.72
C ALA A 35 -3.40 -4.90 14.25
N MET A 36 -4.65 -4.80 13.80
CA MET A 36 -5.02 -5.04 12.40
C MET A 36 -4.33 -4.05 11.46
N THR A 37 -4.31 -2.76 11.80
CA THR A 37 -3.59 -1.74 11.00
C THR A 37 -2.11 -2.04 10.91
N ARG A 38 -1.44 -2.38 12.02
CA ARG A 38 -0.02 -2.79 11.99
C ARG A 38 0.20 -4.02 11.10
N ALA A 39 -0.67 -5.01 11.16
CA ALA A 39 -0.58 -6.20 10.32
C ALA A 39 -0.73 -5.86 8.83
N LYS A 40 -1.62 -4.92 8.47
CA LYS A 40 -1.76 -4.41 7.10
C LYS A 40 -0.48 -3.71 6.63
N VAL A 41 0.11 -2.82 7.44
CA VAL A 41 1.38 -2.16 7.09
C VAL A 41 2.49 -3.19 6.84
N VAL A 42 2.68 -4.15 7.75
CA VAL A 42 3.71 -5.20 7.62
C VAL A 42 3.47 -6.03 6.36
N ARG A 43 2.22 -6.33 6.04
CA ARG A 43 1.84 -7.02 4.80
C ARG A 43 2.24 -6.21 3.57
N VAL A 44 1.93 -4.91 3.52
CA VAL A 44 2.31 -4.05 2.38
C VAL A 44 3.83 -4.03 2.19
N ILE A 45 4.59 -3.89 3.27
CA ILE A 45 6.06 -3.91 3.20
C ILE A 45 6.56 -5.24 2.63
N ALA A 46 6.00 -6.36 3.08
CA ALA A 46 6.34 -7.69 2.56
C ALA A 46 5.94 -7.87 1.09
N ASP A 47 4.79 -7.32 0.69
CA ASP A 47 4.28 -7.39 -0.67
C ASP A 47 5.18 -6.59 -1.63
N ILE A 48 5.58 -5.36 -1.26
CA ILE A 48 6.52 -4.53 -2.02
C ILE A 48 7.87 -5.25 -2.17
N ARG A 49 8.39 -5.87 -1.11
CA ARG A 49 9.65 -6.66 -1.19
C ARG A 49 9.52 -7.83 -2.16
N SER A 50 8.41 -8.56 -2.10
CA SER A 50 8.15 -9.70 -2.99
C SER A 50 8.06 -9.29 -4.45
N ILE A 51 7.38 -8.17 -4.71
CA ILE A 51 7.28 -7.59 -6.06
C ILE A 51 8.65 -7.16 -6.57
N ARG A 52 9.47 -6.51 -5.73
CA ARG A 52 10.84 -6.15 -6.10
C ARG A 52 11.66 -7.38 -6.51
N THR A 53 11.62 -8.45 -5.73
CA THR A 53 12.34 -9.69 -6.10
C THR A 53 11.86 -10.24 -7.43
N ALA A 54 10.55 -10.20 -7.70
CA ALA A 54 10.00 -10.62 -8.99
C ALA A 54 10.45 -9.69 -10.14
N MET A 55 10.52 -8.38 -9.90
CA MET A 55 11.00 -7.39 -10.87
C MET A 55 12.49 -7.57 -11.18
N ASP A 56 13.31 -7.80 -10.16
CA ASP A 56 14.74 -8.05 -10.34
C ASP A 56 14.96 -9.35 -11.14
N ALA A 57 14.22 -10.41 -10.81
CA ALA A 57 14.28 -11.68 -11.55
C ALA A 57 13.84 -11.52 -13.02
N TYR A 58 12.74 -10.79 -13.26
CA TYR A 58 12.32 -10.46 -14.62
C TYR A 58 13.39 -9.69 -15.38
N TYR A 59 14.03 -8.71 -14.72
CA TYR A 59 15.10 -7.92 -15.33
C TYR A 59 16.29 -8.78 -15.75
N PHE A 60 16.70 -9.75 -14.92
CA PHE A 60 17.78 -10.68 -15.27
C PHE A 60 17.45 -11.53 -16.50
N ASP A 61 16.21 -11.97 -16.64
CA ASP A 61 15.80 -12.84 -17.75
C ASP A 61 15.52 -12.08 -19.05
N ASN A 62 15.03 -10.84 -18.95
CA ASN A 62 14.53 -10.06 -20.11
C ASN A 62 15.38 -8.84 -20.44
N ASN A 63 16.46 -8.59 -19.68
CA ASN A 63 17.36 -7.44 -19.82
C ASN A 63 16.64 -6.08 -19.79
N GLY A 64 15.54 -6.02 -19.03
CA GLY A 64 14.64 -4.89 -18.92
C GLY A 64 13.52 -5.19 -17.95
N TYR A 65 12.92 -4.17 -17.32
CA TYR A 65 11.74 -4.37 -16.48
C TYR A 65 10.48 -4.58 -17.33
N PRO A 66 9.40 -5.16 -16.77
CA PRO A 66 8.16 -5.37 -17.51
C PRO A 66 7.67 -4.08 -18.17
N PRO A 67 7.25 -4.14 -19.45
CA PRO A 67 6.73 -2.97 -20.12
C PRO A 67 5.44 -2.50 -19.44
N ASP A 68 5.37 -1.21 -19.14
CA ASP A 68 4.14 -0.56 -18.72
C ASP A 68 3.35 -0.13 -19.95
N HIS A 69 2.16 -0.71 -20.12
CA HIS A 69 1.28 -0.36 -21.22
C HIS A 69 0.21 0.64 -20.84
N SER A 70 0.04 1.01 -19.56
CA SER A 70 -0.89 2.07 -19.13
C SER A 70 -0.76 2.31 -17.63
N TYR A 71 -0.69 3.59 -17.24
CA TYR A 71 -0.93 4.09 -15.88
C TYR A 71 -2.27 3.62 -15.24
N TYR A 72 -3.10 2.89 -16.00
CA TYR A 72 -4.51 2.63 -15.73
C TYR A 72 -4.88 1.15 -15.65
N GLU A 73 -3.94 0.21 -15.86
CA GLU A 73 -4.29 -1.21 -15.91
C GLU A 73 -3.50 -2.10 -14.94
N PRO A 74 -4.20 -3.04 -14.25
CA PRO A 74 -3.57 -4.16 -13.53
C PRO A 74 -2.72 -5.10 -14.42
N ASN A 75 -2.67 -4.86 -15.73
CA ASN A 75 -2.02 -5.74 -16.71
C ASN A 75 -0.48 -5.70 -16.61
N THR A 76 0.12 -4.67 -16.00
CA THR A 76 1.57 -4.58 -15.79
C THR A 76 2.11 -5.76 -14.97
N TRP A 77 1.29 -6.31 -14.05
CA TRP A 77 1.62 -7.48 -13.24
C TRP A 77 1.60 -8.79 -14.01
N ARG A 78 0.92 -8.82 -15.16
CA ARG A 78 0.72 -10.06 -15.91
C ARG A 78 2.04 -10.64 -16.40
N HIS A 79 3.02 -9.80 -16.67
CA HIS A 79 4.38 -10.19 -17.05
C HIS A 79 5.17 -10.87 -15.92
N LEU A 80 4.77 -10.66 -14.66
CA LEU A 80 5.39 -11.32 -13.51
C LEU A 80 4.74 -12.66 -13.17
N THR A 81 3.55 -12.93 -13.68
CA THR A 81 2.82 -14.17 -13.41
C THR A 81 2.76 -15.08 -14.64
N THR A 82 2.83 -14.54 -15.86
CA THR A 82 2.70 -15.28 -17.12
C THR A 82 3.53 -14.63 -18.25
N PRO A 83 4.12 -15.39 -19.18
CA PRO A 83 4.14 -16.87 -19.25
C PRO A 83 5.16 -17.52 -18.30
N VAL A 84 6.16 -16.78 -17.81
CA VAL A 84 7.12 -17.21 -16.79
C VAL A 84 6.67 -16.68 -15.43
N VAL A 85 6.71 -17.53 -14.41
CA VAL A 85 6.22 -17.21 -13.06
C VAL A 85 7.38 -16.64 -12.23
N TYR A 86 7.42 -15.32 -12.09
CA TYR A 86 8.32 -14.62 -11.16
C TYR A 86 7.64 -14.39 -9.80
N MET A 87 6.31 -14.37 -9.77
CA MET A 87 5.50 -14.38 -8.56
C MET A 87 4.20 -15.18 -8.76
N ASN A 88 3.70 -15.82 -7.69
CA ASN A 88 2.57 -16.75 -7.78
C ASN A 88 1.21 -16.08 -7.97
N SER A 89 1.06 -14.81 -7.57
CA SER A 89 -0.21 -14.09 -7.69
C SER A 89 0.03 -12.59 -7.55
N ILE A 90 -0.79 -11.79 -8.22
CA ILE A 90 -0.81 -10.33 -8.04
C ILE A 90 -1.24 -10.04 -6.61
N LEU A 91 -0.39 -9.31 -5.86
CA LEU A 91 -0.67 -8.94 -4.49
C LEU A 91 -1.63 -7.75 -4.48
N ARG A 92 -2.73 -7.87 -3.72
CA ARG A 92 -3.73 -6.80 -3.58
C ARG A 92 -3.34 -5.88 -2.43
N ASN A 93 -3.21 -4.60 -2.72
CA ASN A 93 -2.96 -3.58 -1.71
C ASN A 93 -4.12 -3.54 -0.68
N PRO A 94 -3.87 -3.74 0.63
CA PRO A 94 -4.89 -3.67 1.67
C PRO A 94 -5.37 -2.25 2.00
N TYR A 95 -4.70 -1.20 1.49
CA TYR A 95 -5.10 0.19 1.60
C TYR A 95 -5.56 0.71 0.24
N GLU A 96 -6.86 1.00 0.14
CA GLU A 96 -7.46 1.61 -1.06
C GLU A 96 -7.51 3.12 -0.85
N ALA A 97 -6.85 3.88 -1.73
CA ALA A 97 -6.74 5.32 -1.58
C ALA A 97 -8.08 5.99 -1.90
N LYS A 98 -8.69 6.67 -0.91
CA LYS A 98 -10.06 7.23 -1.02
C LYS A 98 -10.14 8.48 -1.90
N ASN A 99 -9.06 9.24 -1.98
CA ASN A 99 -8.97 10.48 -2.77
C ASN A 99 -8.64 10.23 -4.25
N VAL A 100 -8.51 8.96 -4.64
CA VAL A 100 -7.98 8.57 -5.93
C VAL A 100 -9.12 7.92 -6.74
N PRO A 101 -9.64 8.58 -7.80
CA PRO A 101 -10.76 8.04 -8.58
C PRO A 101 -10.46 6.65 -9.12
N TYR A 102 -11.49 5.83 -9.38
CA TYR A 102 -11.29 4.56 -10.11
C TYR A 102 -10.73 4.85 -11.52
N PRO A 103 -9.80 4.05 -12.07
CA PRO A 103 -9.22 2.78 -11.57
C PRO A 103 -8.00 2.94 -10.64
N TYR A 104 -7.62 4.17 -10.29
CA TYR A 104 -6.35 4.50 -9.65
C TYR A 104 -6.26 4.10 -8.16
N GLY A 105 -7.39 3.93 -7.47
CA GLY A 105 -7.42 3.67 -6.02
C GLY A 105 -7.00 2.26 -5.57
N TRP A 106 -6.96 1.30 -6.51
CA TRP A 106 -6.74 -0.14 -6.22
C TRP A 106 -5.27 -0.55 -6.22
N LEU A 107 -4.46 0.21 -6.94
CA LEU A 107 -3.08 -0.15 -7.19
C LEU A 107 -2.21 0.57 -6.19
N ALA A 108 -1.29 -0.20 -5.61
CA ALA A 108 -0.03 0.39 -5.24
C ALA A 108 0.47 1.14 -6.47
N ILE A 109 0.56 2.47 -6.46
CA ILE A 109 0.79 3.22 -7.71
C ILE A 109 2.19 2.84 -8.20
N PHE A 110 2.22 2.10 -9.30
CA PHE A 110 3.43 1.80 -10.04
C PHE A 110 3.59 2.88 -11.07
N GLY A 111 4.78 3.44 -11.15
CA GLY A 111 5.20 3.99 -12.41
C GLY A 111 6.61 3.58 -12.73
N TYR A 112 6.92 3.76 -14.01
CA TYR A 112 8.18 3.37 -14.61
C TYR A 112 8.94 4.63 -15.02
N SER A 113 10.26 4.59 -14.84
CA SER A 113 11.12 5.62 -15.39
C SER A 113 11.38 5.33 -16.86
N ALA A 114 10.68 6.05 -17.73
CA ALA A 114 11.06 6.53 -19.06
C ALA A 114 11.71 5.61 -20.12
N GLU A 115 11.91 4.31 -19.92
CA GLU A 115 12.30 3.44 -21.04
C GLU A 115 11.07 3.07 -21.90
N SER A 116 9.84 3.14 -21.36
CA SER A 116 8.59 2.81 -22.08
C SER A 116 7.79 4.01 -22.62
N ILE A 117 8.02 5.24 -22.14
CA ILE A 117 7.16 6.41 -22.45
C ILE A 117 7.54 7.10 -23.77
N VAL A 118 8.65 6.69 -24.40
CA VAL A 118 9.17 7.35 -25.62
C VAL A 118 8.32 7.06 -26.87
N SER A 119 7.30 6.19 -26.81
CA SER A 119 6.65 5.66 -28.03
C SER A 119 5.29 6.25 -28.41
N SER A 120 4.67 7.12 -27.61
CA SER A 120 3.29 7.56 -27.87
C SER A 120 3.11 9.07 -27.95
N GLY A 121 3.95 9.76 -28.73
CA GLY A 121 3.62 11.01 -29.48
C GLY A 121 2.96 12.19 -28.74
N GLY A 122 2.84 12.15 -27.43
CA GLY A 122 2.25 13.16 -26.56
C GLY A 122 3.31 13.79 -25.65
N ALA A 123 2.94 14.88 -24.99
CA ALA A 123 3.83 15.58 -24.04
C ALA A 123 4.42 14.58 -23.04
N VAL A 124 5.75 14.43 -23.07
CA VAL A 124 6.47 13.59 -22.11
C VAL A 124 6.24 14.21 -20.74
N SER A 125 5.63 13.46 -19.83
CA SER A 125 5.53 13.88 -18.43
C SER A 125 6.96 14.17 -17.91
N GLN A 126 7.15 15.20 -17.09
CA GLN A 126 8.48 15.54 -16.58
C GLN A 126 8.98 14.50 -15.54
N TRP A 127 8.06 13.72 -14.96
CA TRP A 127 8.35 12.71 -13.94
C TRP A 127 9.21 11.55 -14.39
N PRO A 128 8.91 10.84 -15.49
CA PRO A 128 9.74 9.72 -15.91
C PRO A 128 11.17 10.17 -16.18
N ILE A 129 11.37 11.37 -16.75
CA ILE A 129 12.68 11.97 -16.97
C ILE A 129 13.40 12.22 -15.64
N ALA A 130 12.70 12.83 -14.69
CA ALA A 130 13.29 13.21 -13.42
C ALA A 130 13.48 12.02 -12.46
N MET A 131 12.66 10.97 -12.56
CA MET A 131 12.87 9.70 -11.86
C MET A 131 14.03 8.92 -12.47
N THR A 132 14.17 8.98 -13.81
CA THR A 132 15.34 8.42 -14.51
C THR A 132 16.63 9.15 -14.11
N SER A 133 16.60 10.48 -13.97
CA SER A 133 17.78 11.24 -13.51
C SER A 133 18.19 10.90 -12.08
N LEU A 134 17.22 10.46 -11.26
CA LEU A 134 17.45 9.90 -9.93
C LEU A 134 17.81 8.40 -9.97
N GLY A 135 17.88 7.80 -11.16
CA GLY A 135 18.14 6.37 -11.40
C GLY A 135 17.08 5.44 -10.79
N LEU A 136 15.92 5.98 -10.45
CA LEU A 136 14.77 5.14 -10.16
C LEU A 136 14.31 4.51 -11.47
N LYS A 137 13.98 3.21 -11.45
CA LYS A 137 13.52 2.44 -12.61
C LYS A 137 12.04 2.15 -12.53
N TYR A 138 11.58 1.86 -11.32
CA TYR A 138 10.17 1.75 -10.97
C TYR A 138 9.98 2.29 -9.54
N TRP A 139 8.74 2.61 -9.19
CA TRP A 139 8.33 2.86 -7.81
C TRP A 139 7.02 2.13 -7.51
N MET A 140 6.71 2.05 -6.22
CA MET A 140 5.51 1.46 -5.65
C MET A 140 5.06 2.34 -4.50
N GLU A 141 3.76 2.53 -4.38
CA GLU A 141 3.14 3.33 -3.33
C GLU A 141 2.06 2.53 -2.64
N SER A 142 1.73 2.81 -1.39
CA SER A 142 0.45 2.42 -0.79
C SER A 142 0.03 3.52 0.16
N ALA A 143 -1.26 3.91 0.11
CA ALA A 143 -1.87 5.04 0.80
C ALA A 143 -1.89 4.96 2.35
N GLY A 144 -1.10 4.05 2.93
CA GLY A 144 -0.89 3.96 4.36
C GLY A 144 -2.16 3.73 5.22
N PRO A 145 -2.01 3.80 6.55
CA PRO A 145 -3.12 3.69 7.51
C PRO A 145 -4.25 4.69 7.37
N ASP A 146 -3.99 5.87 6.80
CA ASP A 146 -4.94 6.96 6.60
C ASP A 146 -5.78 6.82 5.33
N GLU A 147 -5.42 5.85 4.47
CA GLU A 147 -6.16 5.52 3.24
C GLU A 147 -6.26 6.73 2.29
N TYR A 148 -5.25 7.60 2.34
CA TYR A 148 -5.15 8.82 1.54
C TYR A 148 -3.81 8.80 0.81
N SER A 149 -3.82 9.00 -0.51
CA SER A 149 -2.58 9.10 -1.29
C SER A 149 -2.05 10.52 -1.14
N ASP A 150 -1.00 10.70 -0.33
CA ASP A 150 -0.33 11.99 -0.12
C ASP A 150 0.56 12.37 -1.32
N LEU A 151 0.93 11.40 -2.15
CA LEU A 151 1.64 11.67 -3.41
C LEU A 151 0.86 12.57 -4.37
N GLN A 152 -0.48 12.63 -4.29
CA GLN A 152 -1.27 13.60 -5.07
C GLN A 152 -1.17 15.03 -4.52
N ASP A 153 -1.04 15.22 -3.21
CA ASP A 153 -1.06 16.53 -2.55
C ASP A 153 0.22 17.34 -2.81
N ILE A 154 1.32 16.64 -3.07
CA ILE A 154 2.61 17.22 -3.47
C ILE A 154 2.54 17.85 -4.87
N GLY A 155 1.53 17.49 -5.66
CA GLY A 155 1.38 17.89 -7.04
C GLY A 155 2.42 17.25 -7.95
N TRP A 156 1.98 16.99 -9.18
CA TRP A 156 2.74 16.33 -10.24
C TRP A 156 3.97 17.15 -10.75
N ASN A 157 4.74 17.85 -9.92
CA ASN A 157 5.99 18.54 -10.33
C ASN A 157 7.17 18.45 -9.32
N ASN A 158 7.06 17.76 -8.17
CA ASN A 158 8.08 17.80 -7.11
C ASN A 158 8.89 16.50 -6.96
N VAL A 159 9.86 16.32 -7.86
CA VAL A 159 10.73 15.13 -8.01
C VAL A 159 11.76 14.97 -6.86
N SER A 160 11.98 16.02 -6.07
CA SER A 160 13.01 16.07 -5.01
C SER A 160 12.80 15.11 -3.83
N LEU A 161 11.62 14.50 -3.69
CA LEU A 161 11.34 13.50 -2.64
C LEU A 161 12.07 12.17 -2.85
N TRP A 162 12.40 11.92 -4.12
CA TRP A 162 12.87 10.63 -4.61
C TRP A 162 14.40 10.55 -4.68
N SER A 163 15.10 11.67 -4.44
CA SER A 163 16.55 11.82 -4.53
C SER A 163 17.29 11.59 -3.21
N GLY A 164 16.57 11.27 -2.14
CA GLY A 164 17.10 11.26 -0.78
C GLY A 164 16.69 12.51 -0.04
N ILE A 165 15.83 12.33 0.97
CA ILE A 165 15.38 13.39 1.85
C ILE A 165 16.43 13.59 2.92
N GLU A 166 17.27 14.59 2.71
CA GLU A 166 17.71 15.46 3.80
C GLU A 166 17.29 16.87 3.39
N SER A 167 16.52 17.57 4.24
CA SER A 167 16.43 19.04 4.27
C SER A 167 15.22 19.80 3.65
N ARG A 168 13.97 19.29 3.62
CA ARG A 168 12.80 20.20 3.61
C ARG A 168 11.65 19.69 4.48
N THR A 169 11.38 20.42 5.56
CA THR A 169 10.31 20.26 6.57
C THR A 169 8.88 20.19 5.98
N ALA A 170 8.71 20.46 4.69
CA ALA A 170 7.41 20.55 4.04
C ALA A 170 6.80 19.22 3.62
N TYR A 171 7.54 18.11 3.59
CA TYR A 171 7.09 16.84 3.01
C TYR A 171 7.29 15.61 3.91
N LEU A 172 7.50 15.84 5.21
CA LEU A 172 7.64 14.75 6.18
C LEU A 172 6.34 13.94 6.37
N HIS A 173 5.19 14.52 6.00
CA HIS A 173 3.88 13.85 6.07
C HIS A 173 3.75 12.75 5.01
N VAL A 174 4.38 12.91 3.85
CA VAL A 174 4.21 12.06 2.67
C VAL A 174 4.69 10.63 2.87
N ILE A 175 5.68 10.43 3.74
CA ILE A 175 6.31 9.12 3.94
C ILE A 175 5.83 8.56 5.26
N TYR A 176 5.41 7.29 5.21
CA TYR A 176 5.07 6.52 6.39
C TYR A 176 6.18 6.58 7.45
N ASN A 177 5.81 6.85 8.70
CA ASN A 177 6.75 6.90 9.82
C ASN A 177 6.55 5.68 10.75
N PRO A 178 7.59 4.89 11.05
CA PRO A 178 7.48 3.73 11.94
C PRO A 178 7.03 4.10 13.34
N SER A 179 7.45 5.26 13.84
CA SER A 179 7.25 5.70 15.21
C SER A 179 5.78 6.01 15.51
N ASN A 180 5.01 6.36 14.47
CA ASN A 180 3.59 6.71 14.58
C ASN A 180 2.69 5.70 13.84
N GLY A 181 3.19 4.51 13.51
CA GLY A 181 2.71 3.62 12.45
C GLY A 181 1.24 3.21 12.32
N VAL A 182 0.36 3.53 13.29
CA VAL A 182 -1.11 3.35 13.16
C VAL A 182 -1.82 4.66 12.82
N ILE A 183 -1.18 5.79 13.11
CA ILE A 183 -1.66 7.16 12.91
C ILE A 183 -0.80 7.92 11.89
N SER A 184 0.10 7.23 11.18
CA SER A 184 0.88 7.84 10.10
C SER A 184 -0.06 8.30 9.02
N SER A 185 0.07 9.57 8.64
CA SER A 185 -0.65 10.21 7.54
C SER A 185 0.21 10.21 6.27
N GLY A 186 0.82 9.07 5.97
CA GLY A 186 1.96 9.01 5.06
C GLY A 186 2.02 7.68 4.35
N ASP A 187 2.44 7.74 3.10
CA ASP A 187 2.44 6.61 2.17
C ASP A 187 3.62 5.66 2.40
N LEU A 188 3.36 4.37 2.20
CA LEU A 188 4.38 3.33 2.16
C LEU A 188 4.97 3.28 0.76
N ILE A 189 6.26 3.64 0.64
CA ILE A 189 6.92 3.83 -0.66
C ILE A 189 8.09 2.85 -0.85
N GLY A 190 8.11 2.18 -2.00
CA GLY A 190 9.18 1.28 -2.43
C GLY A 190 9.72 1.64 -3.81
N SER A 191 11.01 1.36 -4.05
CA SER A 191 11.64 1.52 -5.37
C SER A 191 12.78 0.52 -5.58
N ASN A 192 13.39 0.55 -6.78
CA ASN A 192 14.62 -0.21 -7.06
C ASN A 192 15.82 0.24 -6.23
N LYS A 193 15.88 1.51 -5.80
CA LYS A 193 17.03 2.05 -5.06
C LYS A 193 16.86 2.01 -3.55
N ARG A 194 15.66 2.30 -3.04
CA ARG A 194 15.44 2.53 -1.61
C ARG A 194 14.06 2.08 -1.14
N PHE A 195 14.03 1.58 0.09
CA PHE A 195 12.85 1.42 0.92
C PHE A 195 12.77 2.60 1.89
N TYR A 196 11.61 3.23 1.98
CA TYR A 196 11.33 4.15 3.06
C TYR A 196 10.57 3.34 4.11
N GLU A 197 11.31 2.91 5.14
CA GLU A 197 10.75 2.29 6.35
C GLU A 197 10.51 3.37 7.39
#